data_AF-X1VWT6-F1
#
_entry.id   AF-X1VWT6-F1
#
_cell.length_a   1.000
_cell.length_b   1.000
_cell.length_c   1.000
_cell.angle_alpha   90.00
_cell.angle_beta   90.00
_cell.angle_gamma   90.00
#
_symmetry.space_group_name_H-M   'P 1'
#
loop_
_entity.id
_entity.type
_entity.pdbx_description
1 polymer ?
#
loop_
_entity_poly.entity_id
_entity_poly.type
_entity_poly.pdbx_seq_one_letter_code
_entity_poly.pdbx_strand_id
1 'polypeptide(L)'
;MYLAWEDFLEESFVRYLCGAQTASRYSPKCYLKPKSLSHALDMLRQHRRYIDWTDASFIIQISNLYFEEGKPYTRALNPILSDLKYMNIIRNSIAHRSESARINLDNATRDLLGYRPIKLSAGLLLETIAPGKTQTLFDVYLDIIKLASRRIIP
;
A
#
# COMPACT_ATOMS: atom_id res chain seq x y z
N MET A 1 -7.69 2.50 -8.52
CA MET A 1 -7.41 1.74 -7.29
C MET A 1 -6.04 2.10 -6.72
N TYR A 2 -4.94 1.81 -7.42
CA TYR A 2 -3.57 2.05 -6.90
C TYR A 2 -3.30 3.51 -6.51
N LEU A 3 -3.57 4.47 -7.39
CA LEU A 3 -3.38 5.89 -7.09
C LEU A 3 -4.18 6.34 -5.86
N ALA A 4 -5.47 5.97 -5.79
CA ALA A 4 -6.31 6.28 -4.63
C ALA A 4 -5.80 5.67 -3.32
N TRP A 5 -5.13 4.51 -3.37
CA TRP A 5 -4.50 3.90 -2.21
C TRP A 5 -3.21 4.62 -1.81
N GLU A 6 -2.37 5.00 -2.78
CA GLU A 6 -1.17 5.81 -2.56
C GLU A 6 -1.54 7.17 -1.92
N ASP A 7 -2.51 7.88 -2.51
CA ASP A 7 -3.01 9.17 -2.01
C ASP A 7 -3.60 9.04 -0.59
N PHE A 8 -4.38 7.98 -0.33
CA PHE A 8 -4.92 7.71 0.99
C PHE A 8 -3.82 7.51 2.04
N LEU A 9 -2.79 6.72 1.72
CA LEU A 9 -1.67 6.49 2.62
C LEU A 9 -0.92 7.79 2.90
N GLU A 10 -0.58 8.56 1.86
CA GLU A 10 0.09 9.85 2.01
C GLU A 10 -0.72 10.82 2.88
N GLU A 11 -1.97 11.07 2.50
CA GLU A 11 -2.80 12.05 3.18
C GLU A 11 -3.05 11.68 4.64
N SER A 12 -3.41 10.41 4.90
CA SER A 12 -3.66 9.95 6.26
C SER A 12 -2.40 10.07 7.13
N PHE A 13 -1.24 9.72 6.59
CA PHE A 13 0.01 9.68 7.34
C PHE A 13 0.46 11.09 7.71
N VAL A 14 0.48 12.00 6.74
CA VAL A 14 0.88 13.39 6.95
C VAL A 14 -0.09 14.08 7.92
N ARG A 15 -1.39 13.83 7.80
CA ARG A 15 -2.39 14.39 8.72
C ARG A 15 -2.22 13.85 10.14
N TYR A 16 -1.96 12.55 10.31
CA TYR A 16 -1.68 11.98 11.63
C TYR A 16 -0.38 12.49 12.25
N LEU A 17 0.67 12.75 11.46
CA LEU A 17 1.87 13.43 11.95
C LEU A 17 1.56 14.82 12.52
N CYS A 18 0.58 15.51 11.94
CA CYS A 18 0.10 16.81 12.41
C CYS A 18 -0.95 16.71 13.53
N GLY A 19 -1.22 15.52 14.08
CA GLY A 19 -2.16 15.32 15.18
C GLY A 19 -3.64 15.36 14.77
N ALA A 20 -3.94 15.07 13.50
CA ALA A 20 -5.33 14.94 13.06
C ALA A 20 -6.06 13.81 13.81
N GLN A 21 -7.36 13.99 14.00
CA GLN A 21 -8.24 13.01 14.62
C GLN A 21 -9.29 12.54 13.61
N THR A 22 -9.69 11.29 13.70
CA THR A 22 -10.81 10.75 12.91
C THR A 22 -12.16 11.24 13.45
N ALA A 23 -13.23 10.95 12.72
CA ALA A 23 -14.59 11.21 13.20
C ALA A 23 -14.92 10.47 14.52
N SER A 24 -14.30 9.30 14.74
CA SER A 24 -14.40 8.54 16.00
C SER A 24 -13.49 9.10 17.12
N ARG A 25 -12.84 10.24 16.88
CA ARG A 25 -11.83 10.88 17.76
C ARG A 25 -10.57 10.05 17.97
N TYR A 26 -10.33 9.04 17.13
CA TYR A 26 -9.08 8.32 17.14
C TYR A 26 -7.93 9.21 16.66
N SER A 27 -6.80 9.16 17.36
CA SER A 27 -5.55 9.80 16.98
C SER A 27 -4.40 8.90 17.41
N PRO A 28 -3.49 8.49 16.50
CA PRO A 28 -2.29 7.79 16.93
C PRO A 28 -1.40 8.73 17.74
N LYS A 29 -0.70 8.17 18.72
CA LYS A 29 0.32 8.92 19.47
C LYS A 29 1.54 9.10 18.58
N CYS A 30 1.82 10.34 18.19
CA CYS A 30 2.95 10.71 17.34
C CYS A 30 4.09 11.29 18.19
N TYR A 31 5.34 10.93 17.83
CA TYR A 31 6.55 11.47 18.45
C TYR A 31 7.02 12.78 17.81
N LEU A 32 6.53 13.09 16.61
CA LEU A 32 6.83 14.33 15.91
C LEU A 32 5.82 15.42 16.27
N LYS A 33 6.26 16.68 16.12
CA LYS A 33 5.43 17.88 16.24
C LYS A 33 5.71 18.83 15.08
N PRO A 34 5.32 18.47 13.84
CA PRO A 34 5.48 19.34 12.68
C PRO A 34 4.64 20.62 12.87
N LYS A 35 5.09 21.70 12.24
CA LYS A 35 4.46 23.04 12.33
C LYS A 35 3.30 23.22 11.34
N SER A 36 3.31 22.43 10.27
CA SER A 36 2.36 22.46 9.17
C SER A 36 2.43 21.12 8.41
N LEU A 37 1.45 20.86 7.53
CA LEU A 37 1.49 19.71 6.63
C LEU A 37 2.73 19.72 5.73
N SER A 38 3.14 20.89 5.24
CA SER A 38 4.38 21.03 4.45
C SER A 38 5.62 20.66 5.27
N HIS A 39 5.70 21.12 6.52
CA HIS A 39 6.81 20.76 7.41
C HIS A 39 6.81 19.25 7.71
N ALA A 40 5.65 18.63 7.88
CA ALA A 40 5.54 17.17 8.05
C ALA A 40 6.06 16.41 6.81
N LEU A 41 5.70 16.86 5.60
CA LEU A 41 6.19 16.30 4.34
C LEU A 41 7.71 16.45 4.19
N ASP A 42 8.26 17.61 4.55
CA ASP A 42 9.70 17.85 4.50
C ASP A 42 10.46 16.94 5.48
N MET A 43 9.92 16.77 6.70
CA MET A 43 10.47 15.85 7.71
C MET A 43 10.43 14.39 7.24
N LEU A 44 9.34 13.97 6.58
CA LEU A 44 9.21 12.62 6.01
C LEU A 44 10.20 12.37 4.88
N ARG A 45 10.28 13.31 3.93
CA ARG A 45 11.12 13.21 2.73
C ARG A 45 12.60 13.14 3.10
N GLN A 46 13.02 13.84 4.16
CA GLN A 46 14.43 13.99 4.52
C GLN A 46 15.23 14.48 3.29
N HIS A 47 16.08 13.62 2.72
CA HIS A 47 16.90 13.92 1.54
C HIS A 47 16.33 13.35 0.23
N ARG A 48 15.14 12.72 0.26
CA ARG A 48 14.49 12.14 -0.91
C ARG A 48 13.59 13.17 -1.60
N ARG A 49 13.52 13.11 -2.92
CA ARG A 49 12.62 13.97 -3.71
C ARG A 49 11.15 13.63 -3.50
N TYR A 50 10.84 12.36 -3.27
CA TYR A 50 9.49 11.84 -3.03
C TYR A 50 9.56 10.64 -2.09
N ILE A 51 8.42 10.36 -1.44
CA ILE A 51 8.21 9.13 -0.68
C ILE A 51 7.55 8.11 -1.61
N ASP A 52 8.02 6.87 -1.54
CA ASP A 52 7.41 5.77 -2.26
C ASP A 52 6.31 5.14 -1.40
N TRP A 53 5.06 5.56 -1.65
CA TRP A 53 3.88 5.03 -0.96
C TRP A 53 3.44 3.65 -1.49
N THR A 54 4.13 3.09 -2.48
CA THR A 54 3.91 1.72 -2.95
C THR A 54 4.67 0.68 -2.14
N ASP A 55 5.70 1.09 -1.41
CA ASP A 55 6.51 0.23 -0.54
C ASP A 55 5.91 0.17 0.88
N ALA A 56 5.03 -0.81 1.09
CA ALA A 56 4.42 -1.06 2.39
C ALA A 56 5.45 -1.38 3.50
N SER A 57 6.58 -2.00 3.17
CA SER A 57 7.64 -2.27 4.15
C SER A 57 8.29 -0.97 4.62
N PHE A 58 8.57 -0.06 3.68
CA PHE A 58 9.06 1.28 4.00
C PHE A 58 8.06 2.06 4.84
N ILE A 59 6.76 2.02 4.49
CA ILE A 59 5.70 2.69 5.27
C ILE A 59 5.66 2.15 6.71
N ILE A 60 5.73 0.83 6.89
CA ILE A 60 5.79 0.21 8.22
C ILE A 60 7.04 0.66 8.99
N GLN A 61 8.19 0.69 8.33
CA GLN A 61 9.44 1.15 8.92
C GLN A 61 9.32 2.60 9.44
N ILE A 62 8.87 3.54 8.60
CA ILE A 62 8.71 4.94 9.03
C ILE A 62 7.59 5.10 10.07
N SER A 63 6.56 4.26 10.03
CA SER A 63 5.50 4.26 11.05
C SER A 63 6.08 3.95 12.42
N ASN A 64 6.93 2.92 12.52
CA ASN A 64 7.59 2.54 13.77
C ASN A 64 8.53 3.62 14.32
N LEU A 65 9.03 4.53 13.46
CA LEU A 65 9.84 5.67 13.88
C LEU A 65 9.00 6.82 14.44
N TYR A 66 7.82 7.06 13.90
CA TYR A 66 7.05 8.29 14.17
C TYR A 66 5.80 8.08 15.02
N PHE A 67 5.27 6.87 15.10
CA PHE A 67 4.07 6.54 15.87
C PHE A 67 4.35 5.48 16.93
N GLU A 68 3.61 5.54 18.03
CA GLU A 68 3.67 4.52 19.08
C GLU A 68 3.30 3.14 18.53
N GLU A 69 4.23 2.18 18.65
CA GLU A 69 4.15 0.83 18.08
C GLU A 69 3.87 0.81 16.56
N GLY A 70 4.19 1.90 15.85
CA GLY A 70 3.87 2.07 14.43
C GLY A 70 2.38 2.08 14.10
N LYS A 71 1.51 2.33 15.09
CA LYS A 71 0.06 2.38 14.87
C LYS A 71 -0.35 3.65 14.09
N PRO A 72 -1.39 3.55 13.25
CA PRO A 72 -2.18 2.36 12.94
C PRO A 72 -1.61 1.50 11.80
N TYR A 73 -0.61 2.01 11.07
CA TYR A 73 -0.10 1.42 9.82
C TYR A 73 0.49 0.03 10.00
N THR A 74 1.37 -0.19 10.99
CA THR A 74 1.97 -1.52 11.23
C THR A 74 0.89 -2.59 11.42
N ARG A 75 -0.17 -2.28 12.17
CA ARG A 75 -1.30 -3.19 12.39
C ARG A 75 -2.15 -3.42 11.14
N ALA A 76 -2.33 -2.38 10.32
CA ALA A 76 -3.16 -2.46 9.12
C ALA A 76 -2.45 -3.15 7.95
N LEU A 77 -1.14 -2.92 7.79
CA LEU A 77 -0.37 -3.33 6.62
C LEU A 77 0.35 -4.68 6.78
N ASN A 78 0.88 -5.01 7.97
CA ASN A 78 1.60 -6.28 8.17
C ASN A 78 0.79 -7.51 7.72
N PRO A 79 -0.51 -7.65 8.05
CA PRO A 79 -1.27 -8.84 7.66
C PRO A 79 -1.46 -9.02 6.15
N ILE A 80 -1.26 -7.97 5.36
CA ILE A 80 -1.52 -7.93 3.91
C ILE A 80 -0.26 -7.58 3.12
N LEU A 81 0.92 -7.67 3.74
CA LEU A 81 2.18 -7.21 3.16
C LEU A 81 2.51 -7.93 1.84
N SER A 82 2.28 -9.23 1.80
CA SER A 82 2.46 -10.05 0.60
C SER A 82 1.52 -9.63 -0.53
N ASP A 83 0.25 -9.37 -0.21
CA ASP A 83 -0.73 -8.90 -1.20
C ASP A 83 -0.35 -7.54 -1.76
N LEU A 84 0.07 -6.60 -0.90
CA LEU A 84 0.54 -5.28 -1.32
C LEU A 84 1.78 -5.35 -2.21
N LYS A 85 2.67 -6.31 -1.96
CA LYS A 85 3.83 -6.57 -2.82
C LYS A 85 3.40 -7.05 -4.22
N TYR A 86 2.47 -8.00 -4.31
CA TYR A 86 1.94 -8.45 -5.60
C TYR A 86 1.20 -7.34 -6.33
N MET A 87 0.38 -6.59 -5.61
CA MET A 87 -0.30 -5.39 -6.10
C MET A 87 0.69 -4.39 -6.73
N ASN A 88 1.83 -4.13 -6.08
CA ASN A 88 2.87 -3.25 -6.62
C ASN A 88 3.52 -3.84 -7.89
N ILE A 89 3.81 -5.15 -7.91
CA ILE A 89 4.34 -5.83 -9.11
C ILE A 89 3.38 -5.68 -10.30
N ILE A 90 2.09 -5.93 -10.08
CA ILE A 90 1.05 -5.80 -11.10
C ILE A 90 0.98 -4.35 -11.60
N ARG A 91 0.90 -3.36 -10.70
CA ARG A 91 0.89 -1.93 -11.03
C ARG A 91 2.13 -1.52 -11.83
N ASN A 92 3.31 -1.98 -11.42
CA ASN A 92 4.58 -1.69 -12.10
C ASN A 92 4.59 -2.25 -13.52
N SER A 93 4.04 -3.45 -13.75
CA SER A 93 3.95 -4.05 -15.09
C SER A 93 2.94 -3.35 -16.01
N ILE A 94 1.92 -2.68 -15.46
CA ILE A 94 1.00 -1.83 -16.22
C ILE A 94 1.73 -0.56 -16.68
N ALA A 95 2.49 0.06 -15.78
CA ALA A 95 3.17 1.32 -16.04
C ALA A 95 4.44 1.17 -16.91
N HIS A 96 5.17 0.05 -16.76
CA HIS A 96 6.47 -0.13 -17.39
C HIS A 96 6.51 -1.39 -18.26
N ARG A 97 7.01 -1.21 -19.49
CA ARG A 97 7.21 -2.31 -20.46
C ARG A 97 8.61 -2.92 -20.40
N SER A 98 9.28 -2.81 -19.25
CA SER A 98 10.63 -3.36 -19.09
C SER A 98 10.62 -4.87 -18.98
N GLU A 99 11.72 -5.50 -19.39
CA GLU A 99 11.91 -6.94 -19.23
C GLU A 99 11.81 -7.37 -17.75
N SER A 100 12.37 -6.57 -16.84
CA SER A 100 12.28 -6.80 -15.41
C SER A 100 10.84 -6.78 -14.89
N ALA A 101 10.00 -5.86 -15.38
CA ALA A 101 8.59 -5.80 -14.99
C ALA A 101 7.81 -7.02 -15.48
N ARG A 102 8.13 -7.51 -16.70
CA ARG A 102 7.57 -8.73 -17.25
C ARG A 102 7.95 -9.97 -16.42
N ILE A 103 9.23 -10.14 -16.10
CA ILE A 103 9.71 -11.28 -15.29
C ILE A 103 9.06 -11.27 -13.90
N ASN A 104 8.93 -10.09 -13.28
CA ASN A 104 8.28 -9.98 -11.98
C ASN A 104 6.79 -10.33 -12.04
N LEU A 105 6.07 -9.88 -13.08
CA LEU A 105 4.67 -10.23 -13.29
C LEU A 105 4.50 -11.75 -13.50
N ASP A 106 5.39 -12.37 -14.28
CA ASP A 106 5.34 -13.82 -14.53
C ASP A 106 5.54 -14.62 -13.23
N ASN A 107 6.49 -14.20 -12.39
CA ASN A 107 6.70 -14.83 -11.08
C ASN A 107 5.49 -14.64 -10.16
N ALA A 108 4.96 -13.42 -10.07
CA ALA A 108 3.76 -13.12 -9.28
C ALA A 108 2.55 -13.94 -9.76
N THR A 109 2.38 -14.10 -11.07
CA THR A 109 1.30 -14.90 -11.66
C THR A 109 1.41 -16.36 -11.23
N ARG A 110 2.62 -16.94 -11.30
CA ARG A 110 2.85 -18.32 -10.85
C ARG A 110 2.55 -18.48 -9.37
N ASP A 111 2.98 -17.54 -8.55
CA ASP A 111 2.80 -17.61 -7.09
C ASP A 111 1.32 -17.43 -6.70
N LEU A 112 0.57 -16.59 -7.42
CA LEU A 112 -0.85 -16.33 -7.18
C LEU A 112 -1.75 -17.45 -7.70
N LEU A 113 -1.50 -17.96 -8.91
CA LEU A 113 -2.38 -18.93 -9.58
C LEU A 113 -1.95 -20.38 -9.39
N GLY A 114 -0.71 -20.62 -8.94
CA GLY A 114 -0.11 -21.95 -8.83
C GLY A 114 0.40 -22.53 -10.18
N TYR A 115 0.23 -21.79 -11.28
CA TYR A 115 0.73 -22.17 -12.60
C TYR A 115 1.08 -20.92 -13.43
N ARG A 116 1.83 -21.11 -14.53
CA ARG A 116 2.23 -20.02 -15.43
C ARG A 116 1.43 -20.06 -16.74
N PRO A 117 0.35 -19.27 -16.88
CA PRO A 117 -0.33 -19.11 -18.15
C PRO A 117 0.57 -18.43 -19.20
N ILE A 118 0.39 -18.80 -20.47
CA ILE A 118 1.15 -18.22 -21.57
C ILE A 118 0.61 -16.82 -21.87
N LYS A 119 1.48 -15.80 -21.81
CA LYS A 119 1.19 -14.40 -22.22
C LYS A 119 0.02 -13.74 -21.47
N LEU A 120 -0.08 -13.95 -20.16
CA LEU A 120 -1.05 -13.26 -19.33
C LEU A 120 -0.63 -11.79 -19.11
N SER A 121 -1.49 -10.85 -19.49
CA SER A 121 -1.27 -9.44 -19.18
C SER A 121 -1.68 -9.13 -17.74
N ALA A 122 -1.16 -8.04 -17.18
CA ALA A 122 -1.55 -7.58 -15.84
C ALA A 122 -3.07 -7.33 -15.71
N GLY A 123 -3.71 -6.81 -16.77
CA GLY A 123 -5.16 -6.60 -16.81
C GLY A 123 -5.91 -7.93 -16.76
N LEU A 124 -5.51 -8.89 -17.58
CA LEU A 124 -6.15 -10.21 -17.61
C LEU A 124 -5.93 -10.99 -16.29
N LEU A 125 -4.76 -10.80 -15.65
CA LEU A 125 -4.51 -11.34 -14.32
C LEU A 125 -5.51 -10.79 -13.30
N LEU A 126 -5.75 -9.47 -13.31
CA LEU A 126 -6.70 -8.83 -12.40
C LEU A 126 -8.15 -9.31 -12.63
N GLU A 127 -8.51 -9.64 -13.86
CA GLU A 127 -9.83 -10.22 -14.23
C GLU A 127 -9.95 -11.72 -13.91
N THR A 128 -8.85 -12.41 -13.61
CA THR A 128 -8.87 -13.84 -13.28
C THR A 128 -9.52 -14.07 -11.91
N ILE A 129 -10.34 -15.11 -11.80
CA ILE A 129 -10.91 -15.56 -10.52
C ILE A 129 -9.79 -16.01 -9.58
N ALA A 130 -9.75 -15.43 -8.39
CA ALA A 130 -8.74 -15.76 -7.39
C ALA A 130 -8.90 -17.23 -6.95
N PRO A 131 -7.80 -18.01 -6.80
CA PRO A 131 -7.90 -19.42 -6.41
C PRO A 131 -8.67 -19.61 -5.09
N GLY A 132 -9.64 -20.53 -5.11
CA GLY A 132 -10.49 -20.82 -3.97
C GLY A 132 -11.50 -19.71 -3.62
N LYS A 133 -11.74 -18.75 -4.51
CA LYS A 133 -12.71 -17.66 -4.35
C LYS A 133 -13.70 -17.64 -5.52
N THR A 134 -14.77 -16.86 -5.37
CA THR A 134 -15.74 -16.55 -6.43
C THR A 134 -15.51 -15.19 -7.07
N GLN A 135 -14.57 -14.41 -6.53
CA GLN A 135 -14.25 -13.05 -6.91
C GLN A 135 -13.01 -13.00 -7.80
N THR A 136 -12.89 -11.95 -8.61
CA THR A 136 -11.66 -11.68 -9.36
C THR A 136 -10.52 -11.27 -8.43
N LEU A 137 -9.27 -11.39 -8.88
CA LEU A 137 -8.12 -10.86 -8.13
C LEU A 137 -8.25 -9.34 -7.88
N PHE A 138 -8.82 -8.60 -8.83
CA PHE A 138 -9.13 -7.18 -8.64
C PHE A 138 -10.06 -6.93 -7.44
N ASP A 139 -11.17 -7.67 -7.37
CA ASP A 139 -12.15 -7.54 -6.29
C ASP A 139 -11.52 -7.89 -4.93
N VAL A 140 -10.74 -8.97 -4.88
CA VAL A 140 -10.02 -9.39 -3.66
C VAL A 140 -9.07 -8.29 -3.19
N TYR A 141 -8.25 -7.72 -4.08
CA TYR A 141 -7.34 -6.63 -3.71
C TYR A 141 -8.07 -5.36 -3.29
N LEU A 142 -9.18 -5.03 -3.94
CA LEU A 142 -10.02 -3.89 -3.57
C LEU A 142 -10.57 -4.05 -2.15
N ASP A 143 -11.05 -5.24 -1.79
CA ASP A 143 -11.57 -5.52 -0.46
C ASP A 143 -10.47 -5.49 0.61
N ILE A 144 -9.28 -6.00 0.29
CA ILE A 144 -8.09 -5.94 1.14
C ILE A 144 -7.74 -4.49 1.50
N ILE A 145 -7.61 -3.60 0.51
CA ILE A 145 -7.24 -2.21 0.77
C ILE A 145 -8.37 -1.43 1.45
N LYS A 146 -9.64 -1.73 1.16
CA LYS A 146 -10.78 -1.13 1.88
C LYS A 146 -10.74 -1.50 3.37
N LEU A 147 -10.49 -2.77 3.67
CA LEU A 147 -10.37 -3.25 5.04
C LEU A 147 -9.18 -2.60 5.76
N ALA A 148 -8.03 -2.51 5.10
CA ALA A 148 -6.85 -1.83 5.64
C ALA A 148 -7.12 -0.33 5.89
N SER A 149 -7.81 0.34 4.96
CA SER A 149 -8.18 1.76 5.09
C SER A 149 -9.01 2.00 6.34
N ARG A 150 -10.03 1.16 6.60
CA ARG A 150 -10.87 1.24 7.81
C ARG A 150 -10.11 0.97 9.11
N ARG A 151 -9.00 0.21 9.04
CA ARG A 151 -8.13 -0.01 10.21
C ARG A 151 -7.21 1.18 10.48
N ILE A 152 -6.86 1.95 9.44
CA ILE A 152 -6.02 3.15 9.54
C ILE A 152 -6.86 4.35 10.00
N ILE A 153 -8.07 4.50 9.45
CA ILE A 153 -9.04 5.53 9.81
C ILE A 153 -10.33 4.85 10.30
N PRO A 154 -10.39 4.50 11.60
CA PRO A 154 -11.58 3.90 12.21
C PRO A 154 -12.70 4.91 12.51
#